data_AF-A0A7X1F4T6-F1
#
_entry.id   AF-A0A7X1F4T6-F1
#
_cell.length_a   1.000
_cell.length_b   1.000
_cell.length_c   1.000
_cell.angle_alpha   90.00
_cell.angle_beta   90.00
_cell.angle_gamma   90.00
#
_symmetry.space_group_name_H-M   'P 1'
#
loop_
_entity.id
_entity.type
_entity.pdbx_description
1 polymer ?
#
loop_
_entity_poly.entity_id
_entity_poly.type
_entity_poly.pdbx_seq_one_letter_code
_entity_poly.pdbx_strand_id
1 'polypeptide(L)'
;MARKTPLPNTGAELLGLRAKLNGFRVPGQVSAGGGCRLLPVSDGWIALNLARPDDRAMLPALVGDAGLAVYDDAALRQAVRGMGWRALLAQGRLLGLAIAGVDETPASAAVTRTMTGARRDGARPFRDRAPVVVDLSALWAGPLAGHLLGLGGAQVSKVESPVRPDSLRTGDPALFAALNGAKEQTAIALTRAEGRAALLELVRHADVVIEAARPRALLQLGIDADALVRTVPGLVWVTITGHGVTGEAGHWVGFGDDAGVAGGLSAALYRETGRIGFVGDAIADPLTGITAAREAAQQLAKGTGARIILSMSGVVARALAESRAADPAGLAADLRDWAAREGTPIVPIARSINPQSGQPAPRRAPGVPVPAVR
;
A
#
# COMPACT_ATOMS: atom_id res chain seq x y z
N MET A 1 -18.33 -22.21 15.51
CA MET A 1 -16.98 -22.33 14.95
C MET A 1 -16.88 -21.41 13.73
N ALA A 2 -16.13 -20.31 13.80
CA ALA A 2 -15.89 -19.47 12.62
C ALA A 2 -15.17 -20.32 11.56
N ARG A 3 -15.72 -20.41 10.35
CA ARG A 3 -15.03 -21.05 9.22
C ARG A 3 -13.71 -20.31 9.04
N LYS A 4 -12.57 -20.98 9.29
CA LYS A 4 -11.26 -20.44 8.95
C LYS A 4 -11.26 -20.16 7.45
N THR A 5 -11.19 -18.89 7.07
CA THR A 5 -10.95 -18.50 5.68
C THR A 5 -9.65 -19.18 5.24
N PRO A 6 -9.65 -19.94 4.13
CA PRO A 6 -8.43 -20.59 3.67
C PRO A 6 -7.37 -19.54 3.29
N LEU A 7 -6.09 -19.92 3.42
CA LEU A 7 -5.00 -19.11 2.89
C LEU A 7 -5.18 -18.90 1.37
N PRO A 8 -4.78 -17.74 0.82
CA PRO A 8 -4.77 -17.54 -0.62
C PRO A 8 -3.86 -18.56 -1.28
N ASN A 9 -4.24 -19.05 -2.46
CA ASN A 9 -3.47 -20.08 -3.16
C ASN A 9 -2.18 -19.51 -3.74
N THR A 10 -2.19 -18.23 -4.10
CA THR A 10 -1.02 -17.52 -4.65
C THR A 10 -1.01 -16.06 -4.20
N GLY A 11 0.18 -15.45 -4.16
CA GLY A 11 0.30 -14.01 -3.92
C GLY A 11 -0.41 -13.16 -4.99
N ALA A 12 -0.58 -13.67 -6.21
CA ALA A 12 -1.27 -12.97 -7.28
C ALA A 12 -2.76 -12.74 -7.00
N GLU A 13 -3.41 -13.64 -6.25
CA GLU A 13 -4.80 -13.44 -5.80
C GLU A 13 -4.92 -12.24 -4.87
N LEU A 14 -3.91 -11.99 -4.02
CA LEU A 14 -3.87 -10.84 -3.14
C LEU A 14 -3.59 -9.54 -3.90
N LEU A 15 -2.63 -9.56 -4.82
CA LEU A 15 -2.27 -8.40 -5.64
C LEU A 15 -3.41 -7.95 -6.56
N GLY A 16 -4.21 -8.90 -7.06
CA GLY A 16 -5.36 -8.63 -7.94
C GLY A 16 -6.71 -8.58 -7.23
N LEU A 17 -6.76 -8.62 -5.89
CA LEU A 17 -8.01 -8.79 -5.13
C LEU A 17 -9.04 -7.70 -5.43
N ARG A 18 -8.66 -6.42 -5.28
CA ARG A 18 -9.57 -5.29 -5.50
C ARG A 18 -10.03 -5.22 -6.96
N ALA A 19 -9.11 -5.43 -7.91
CA ALA A 19 -9.43 -5.50 -9.32
C ALA A 19 -10.44 -6.61 -9.64
N LYS A 20 -10.30 -7.80 -9.04
CA LYS A 20 -11.24 -8.91 -9.20
C LYS A 20 -12.62 -8.57 -8.63
N LEU A 21 -12.68 -7.98 -7.44
CA LEU A 21 -13.94 -7.62 -6.77
C LEU A 21 -14.72 -6.55 -7.54
N ASN A 22 -14.02 -5.61 -8.18
CA ASN A 22 -14.63 -4.48 -8.87
C ASN A 22 -14.66 -4.62 -10.40
N GLY A 23 -14.17 -5.72 -10.96
CA GLY A 23 -14.11 -5.94 -12.41
C GLY A 23 -13.22 -4.92 -13.13
N PHE A 24 -12.16 -4.45 -12.47
CA PHE A 24 -11.25 -3.46 -13.06
C PHE A 24 -10.51 -4.00 -14.28
N ARG A 25 -10.18 -3.06 -15.17
CA ARG A 25 -9.48 -3.31 -16.42
C ARG A 25 -8.06 -2.80 -16.35
N VAL A 26 -7.19 -3.36 -17.19
CA VAL A 26 -5.80 -2.93 -17.33
C VAL A 26 -5.79 -1.43 -17.65
N PRO A 27 -5.23 -0.59 -16.77
CA PRO A 27 -5.29 0.86 -16.88
C PRO A 27 -4.28 1.38 -17.91
N GLY A 28 -4.65 2.49 -18.56
CA GLY A 28 -3.74 3.33 -19.33
C GLY A 28 -3.22 4.48 -18.46
N GLN A 29 -3.50 5.71 -18.88
CA GLN A 29 -3.08 6.94 -18.18
C GLN A 29 -3.98 7.35 -17.01
N VAL A 30 -5.04 6.60 -16.74
CA VAL A 30 -5.90 6.74 -15.56
C VAL A 30 -5.86 5.43 -14.80
N SER A 31 -5.66 5.48 -13.47
CA SER A 31 -5.52 4.27 -12.66
C SER A 31 -6.79 3.42 -12.65
N ALA A 32 -6.68 2.14 -12.30
CA ALA A 32 -7.77 1.19 -12.37
C ALA A 32 -9.03 1.64 -11.58
N GLY A 33 -8.84 2.28 -10.43
CA GLY A 33 -9.91 2.86 -9.62
C GLY A 33 -10.31 4.30 -10.01
N GLY A 34 -9.71 4.89 -11.05
CA GLY A 34 -10.06 6.23 -11.55
C GLY A 34 -9.52 7.42 -10.75
N GLY A 35 -8.81 7.17 -9.65
CA GLY A 35 -8.35 8.21 -8.73
C GLY A 35 -7.09 8.96 -9.20
N CYS A 36 -6.20 8.30 -9.93
CA CYS A 36 -4.89 8.83 -10.28
C CYS A 36 -4.72 9.00 -11.80
N ARG A 37 -4.02 10.06 -12.22
CA ARG A 37 -3.74 10.38 -13.63
C ARG A 37 -2.25 10.47 -13.88
N LEU A 38 -1.81 9.93 -15.01
CA LEU A 38 -0.49 10.19 -15.59
C LEU A 38 -0.61 11.38 -16.54
N LEU A 39 0.09 12.47 -16.21
CA LEU A 39 0.03 13.73 -16.93
C LEU A 39 1.40 14.04 -17.58
N PRO A 40 1.44 14.38 -18.88
CA PRO A 40 2.66 14.81 -19.53
C PRO A 40 3.02 16.22 -19.07
N VAL A 41 4.30 16.44 -18.80
CA VAL A 41 4.88 17.73 -18.43
C VAL A 41 6.06 18.02 -19.36
N SER A 42 6.67 19.20 -19.27
CA SER A 42 7.65 19.68 -20.26
C SER A 42 8.89 18.78 -20.39
N ASP A 43 9.26 18.11 -19.30
CA ASP A 43 10.47 17.32 -19.15
C ASP A 43 10.20 15.90 -18.61
N GLY A 44 8.97 15.38 -18.81
CA GLY A 44 8.63 14.01 -18.43
C GLY A 44 7.14 13.76 -18.17
N TRP A 45 6.87 12.94 -17.15
CA TRP A 45 5.52 12.59 -16.72
C TRP A 45 5.43 12.63 -15.19
N ILE A 46 4.25 13.01 -14.70
CA ILE A 46 3.89 12.91 -13.29
C ILE A 46 2.66 12.03 -13.11
N ALA A 47 2.52 11.45 -11.93
CA ALA A 47 1.26 10.92 -11.43
C ALA A 47 0.66 11.90 -10.43
N LEU A 48 -0.61 12.24 -10.61
CA LEU A 48 -1.37 13.08 -9.70
C LEU A 48 -2.63 12.33 -9.24
N ASN A 49 -2.69 12.07 -7.93
CA ASN A 49 -3.78 11.34 -7.32
C ASN A 49 -4.80 12.31 -6.71
N LEU A 50 -6.05 12.19 -7.15
CA LEU A 50 -7.19 13.02 -6.75
C LEU A 50 -8.24 12.17 -6.03
N ALA A 51 -7.78 11.25 -5.17
CA ALA A 51 -8.64 10.32 -4.43
C ALA A 51 -9.53 11.02 -3.38
N ARG A 52 -9.17 12.24 -2.94
CA ARG A 52 -9.96 13.01 -1.98
C ARG A 52 -10.72 14.12 -2.71
N PRO A 53 -11.96 14.44 -2.30
CA PRO A 53 -12.70 15.57 -2.85
C PRO A 53 -11.90 16.88 -2.82
N ASP A 54 -11.20 17.13 -1.71
CA ASP A 54 -10.40 18.34 -1.50
C ASP A 54 -9.17 18.45 -2.42
N ASP A 55 -8.71 17.33 -3.02
CA ASP A 55 -7.54 17.36 -3.91
C ASP A 55 -7.80 18.24 -5.14
N ARG A 56 -9.03 18.20 -5.67
CA ARG A 56 -9.41 19.02 -6.84
C ARG A 56 -9.44 20.50 -6.53
N ALA A 57 -9.81 20.89 -5.31
CA ALA A 57 -9.84 22.27 -4.87
C ALA A 57 -8.44 22.91 -4.84
N MET A 58 -7.38 22.10 -4.76
CA MET A 58 -5.98 22.57 -4.76
C MET A 58 -5.41 22.75 -6.17
N LEU A 59 -6.06 22.24 -7.22
CA LEU A 59 -5.53 22.29 -8.59
C LEU A 59 -5.28 23.71 -9.13
N PRO A 60 -6.15 24.71 -8.89
CA PRO A 60 -5.88 26.09 -9.30
C PRO A 60 -4.58 26.62 -8.69
N ALA A 61 -4.35 26.32 -7.40
CA ALA A 61 -3.13 26.69 -6.70
C ALA A 61 -1.92 25.87 -7.18
N LEU A 62 -2.09 24.64 -7.65
CA LEU A 62 -1.02 23.80 -8.19
C LEU A 62 -0.47 24.31 -9.53
N VAL A 63 -1.34 24.82 -10.40
CA VAL A 63 -0.95 25.27 -11.74
C VAL A 63 -0.82 26.80 -11.86
N GLY A 64 -1.22 27.55 -10.83
CA GLY A 64 -1.21 29.01 -10.83
C GLY A 64 -2.32 29.64 -11.67
N ASP A 65 -3.44 28.94 -11.86
CA ASP A 65 -4.59 29.40 -12.66
C ASP A 65 -5.88 29.28 -11.85
N ALA A 66 -6.39 30.41 -11.36
CA ALA A 66 -7.64 30.50 -10.60
C ALA A 66 -8.88 30.12 -11.42
N GLY A 67 -8.80 30.17 -12.76
CA GLY A 67 -9.89 29.84 -13.68
C GLY A 67 -9.93 28.37 -14.11
N LEU A 68 -9.01 27.52 -13.60
CA LEU A 68 -8.92 26.13 -14.02
C LEU A 68 -10.23 25.37 -13.74
N ALA A 69 -10.77 24.73 -14.78
CA ALA A 69 -11.87 23.78 -14.66
C ALA A 69 -11.40 22.49 -13.96
N VAL A 70 -11.47 22.44 -12.63
CA VAL A 70 -10.87 21.39 -11.78
C VAL A 70 -11.41 19.96 -11.98
N TYR A 71 -12.51 19.80 -12.71
CA TYR A 71 -13.10 18.50 -13.09
C TYR A 71 -12.85 18.14 -14.56
N ASP A 72 -12.21 19.02 -15.33
CA ASP A 72 -11.81 18.77 -16.71
C ASP A 72 -10.35 18.29 -16.74
N ASP A 73 -10.18 16.97 -16.87
CA ASP A 73 -8.85 16.34 -16.94
C ASP A 73 -8.07 16.80 -18.20
N ALA A 74 -8.73 17.27 -19.27
CA ALA A 74 -8.07 17.83 -20.44
C ALA A 74 -7.53 19.25 -20.18
N ALA A 75 -8.31 20.09 -19.49
CA ALA A 75 -7.84 21.41 -19.04
C ALA A 75 -6.64 21.28 -18.09
N LEU A 76 -6.72 20.35 -17.12
CA LEU A 76 -5.60 20.05 -16.22
C LEU A 76 -4.36 19.58 -16.99
N ARG A 77 -4.53 18.66 -17.94
CA ARG A 77 -3.43 18.18 -18.80
C ARG A 77 -2.78 19.32 -19.57
N GLN A 78 -3.57 20.24 -20.11
CA GLN A 78 -3.05 21.39 -20.84
C GLN A 78 -2.29 22.34 -19.91
N ALA A 79 -2.81 22.60 -18.71
CA ALA A 79 -2.20 23.50 -17.73
C ALA A 79 -0.81 23.02 -17.27
N VAL A 80 -0.63 21.72 -17.03
CA VAL A 80 0.65 21.18 -16.54
C VAL A 80 1.69 20.94 -17.65
N ARG A 81 1.28 20.95 -18.92
CA ARG A 81 2.13 20.53 -20.06
C ARG A 81 3.42 21.34 -20.20
N GLY A 82 3.38 22.63 -19.86
CA GLY A 82 4.54 23.52 -19.92
C GLY A 82 5.39 23.55 -18.65
N MET A 83 4.99 22.85 -17.59
CA MET A 83 5.65 22.90 -16.28
C MET A 83 6.76 21.85 -16.20
N GLY A 84 7.80 22.10 -15.40
CA GLY A 84 8.84 21.09 -15.09
C GLY A 84 8.41 20.17 -13.95
N TRP A 85 8.64 18.86 -14.05
CA TRP A 85 8.12 17.89 -13.09
C TRP A 85 8.59 18.17 -11.65
N ARG A 86 9.87 18.52 -11.45
CA ARG A 86 10.43 18.76 -10.10
C ARG A 86 9.77 19.93 -9.37
N ALA A 87 9.53 21.03 -10.09
CA ALA A 87 8.86 22.20 -9.54
C ALA A 87 7.40 21.88 -9.20
N LEU A 88 6.72 21.17 -10.09
CA LEU A 88 5.33 20.76 -9.91
C LEU A 88 5.16 19.80 -8.72
N LEU A 89 6.09 18.85 -8.55
CA LEU A 89 6.12 17.96 -7.38
C LEU A 89 6.33 18.72 -6.08
N ALA A 90 7.28 19.67 -6.04
CA ALA A 90 7.55 20.47 -4.85
C ALA A 90 6.29 21.25 -4.43
N GLN A 91 5.62 21.89 -5.38
CA GLN A 91 4.39 22.64 -5.14
C GLN A 91 3.22 21.73 -4.73
N GLY A 92 3.01 20.62 -5.43
CA GLY A 92 1.96 19.66 -5.09
C GLY A 92 2.14 19.05 -3.70
N ARG A 93 3.37 18.70 -3.33
CA ARG A 93 3.70 18.19 -1.99
C ARG A 93 3.48 19.23 -0.90
N LEU A 94 3.79 20.51 -1.18
CA LEU A 94 3.49 21.62 -0.27
C LEU A 94 1.99 21.81 -0.04
N LEU A 95 1.18 21.66 -1.10
CA LEU A 95 -0.29 21.66 -1.05
C LEU A 95 -0.87 20.40 -0.41
N GLY A 96 -0.03 19.42 -0.06
CA GLY A 96 -0.46 18.15 0.51
C GLY A 96 -1.18 17.25 -0.49
N LEU A 97 -0.94 17.42 -1.80
CA LEU A 97 -1.40 16.52 -2.84
C LEU A 97 -0.53 15.26 -2.91
N ALA A 98 -1.13 14.14 -3.27
CA ALA A 98 -0.42 12.93 -3.60
C ALA A 98 0.08 13.02 -5.06
N ILE A 99 1.38 13.28 -5.21
CA ILE A 99 2.02 13.54 -6.50
C ILE A 99 3.40 12.87 -6.56
N ALA A 100 3.66 12.22 -7.69
CA ALA A 100 4.87 11.48 -7.95
C ALA A 100 5.43 11.77 -9.35
N GLY A 101 6.74 11.72 -9.50
CA GLY A 101 7.41 11.78 -10.80
C GLY A 101 7.58 10.38 -11.35
N VAL A 102 7.38 10.17 -12.66
CA VAL A 102 7.56 8.84 -13.27
C VAL A 102 9.01 8.36 -13.17
N ASP A 103 9.97 9.27 -13.31
CA ASP A 103 11.41 8.98 -13.22
C ASP A 103 12.03 9.39 -11.88
N GLU A 104 11.23 9.63 -10.84
CA GLU A 104 11.77 9.94 -9.52
C GLU A 104 12.38 8.70 -8.84
N THR A 105 13.28 8.93 -7.89
CA THR A 105 13.83 7.87 -7.04
C THR A 105 13.08 7.86 -5.72
N PRO A 106 12.67 6.68 -5.20
CA PRO A 106 12.05 6.59 -3.88
C PRO A 106 12.90 7.28 -2.81
N ALA A 107 12.28 8.14 -2.02
CA ALA A 107 12.97 8.90 -0.97
C ALA A 107 13.40 8.05 0.23
N SER A 108 12.85 6.83 0.36
CA SER A 108 13.13 5.92 1.48
C SER A 108 13.33 4.49 0.99
N ALA A 109 14.11 3.73 1.77
CA ALA A 109 14.23 2.29 1.56
C ALA A 109 12.89 1.56 1.73
N ALA A 110 12.76 0.38 1.12
CA ALA A 110 11.57 -0.45 1.20
C ALA A 110 11.15 -0.77 2.65
N VAL A 111 12.13 -1.16 3.47
CA VAL A 111 11.92 -1.53 4.87
C VAL A 111 13.05 -0.93 5.70
N THR A 112 12.71 -0.15 6.72
CA THR A 112 13.66 0.40 7.69
C THR A 112 13.29 -0.08 9.09
N ARG A 113 14.30 -0.42 9.90
CA ARG A 113 14.14 -0.74 11.31
C ARG A 113 14.88 0.32 12.12
N THR A 114 14.14 1.14 12.85
CA THR A 114 14.74 2.28 13.59
C THR A 114 14.99 1.96 15.06
N MET A 115 14.35 0.93 15.59
CA MET A 115 14.43 0.59 17.01
C MET A 115 14.41 -0.92 17.22
N THR A 116 15.25 -1.42 18.13
CA THR A 116 15.14 -2.77 18.69
C THR A 116 14.83 -2.62 20.18
N GLY A 117 13.58 -2.88 20.55
CA GLY A 117 13.12 -2.89 21.94
C GLY A 117 13.59 -4.13 22.68
N ALA A 118 13.39 -4.14 23.99
CA ALA A 118 13.73 -5.29 24.83
C ALA A 118 13.00 -6.56 24.36
N ARG A 119 13.65 -7.71 24.58
CA ARG A 119 13.00 -9.02 24.43
C ARG A 119 11.92 -9.15 25.51
N ARG A 120 10.81 -9.81 25.19
CA ARG A 120 9.86 -10.21 26.23
C ARG A 120 10.44 -11.39 27.02
N ASP A 121 10.62 -11.24 28.33
CA ASP A 121 11.09 -12.31 29.21
C ASP A 121 10.12 -13.50 29.22
N GLY A 122 10.65 -14.72 29.20
CA GLY A 122 9.85 -15.95 29.21
C GLY A 122 9.05 -16.24 27.93
N ALA A 123 9.07 -15.37 26.92
CA ALA A 123 8.27 -15.54 25.71
C ALA A 123 8.85 -16.60 24.77
N ARG A 124 8.20 -17.77 24.71
CA ARG A 124 8.21 -18.61 23.52
C ARG A 124 7.11 -18.08 22.59
N PRO A 125 7.42 -17.46 21.43
CA PRO A 125 6.50 -16.50 20.80
C PRO A 125 5.18 -17.05 20.23
N PHE A 126 4.94 -18.36 20.28
CA PHE A 126 3.80 -19.00 19.62
C PHE A 126 3.25 -20.26 20.33
N ARG A 127 3.74 -20.62 21.53
CA ARG A 127 3.32 -21.91 22.13
C ARG A 127 2.12 -21.79 23.06
N ASP A 128 1.95 -20.67 23.76
CA ASP A 128 1.02 -20.62 24.88
C ASP A 128 -0.24 -19.78 24.61
N ARG A 129 -0.21 -18.86 23.63
CA ARG A 129 -1.39 -18.10 23.17
C ARG A 129 -1.23 -17.54 21.75
N ALA A 130 -2.36 -17.19 21.12
CA ALA A 130 -2.38 -16.45 19.86
C ALA A 130 -1.81 -15.03 20.04
N PRO A 131 -1.01 -14.50 19.09
CA PRO A 131 -0.58 -13.11 19.10
C PRO A 131 -1.77 -12.15 18.99
N VAL A 132 -1.72 -11.02 19.67
CA VAL A 132 -2.72 -9.95 19.60
C VAL A 132 -2.22 -8.86 18.67
N VAL A 133 -3.04 -8.51 17.67
CA VAL A 133 -2.75 -7.48 16.67
C VAL A 133 -3.79 -6.37 16.79
N VAL A 134 -3.31 -5.14 16.97
CA VAL A 134 -4.12 -3.93 16.92
C VAL A 134 -3.89 -3.26 15.57
N ASP A 135 -4.93 -3.23 14.75
CA ASP A 135 -4.91 -2.63 13.42
C ASP A 135 -5.60 -1.26 13.43
N LEU A 136 -4.79 -0.21 13.40
CA LEU A 136 -5.21 1.20 13.34
C LEU A 136 -5.26 1.72 11.90
N SER A 137 -4.95 0.86 10.92
CA SER A 137 -4.80 1.27 9.54
C SER A 137 -6.14 1.28 8.79
N ALA A 138 -6.16 2.05 7.70
CA ALA A 138 -7.30 2.17 6.80
C ALA A 138 -6.86 1.82 5.37
N LEU A 139 -7.81 1.75 4.45
CA LEU A 139 -7.56 1.42 3.05
C LEU A 139 -7.04 -0.02 2.89
N TRP A 140 -5.93 -0.22 2.20
CA TRP A 140 -5.60 -1.55 1.68
C TRP A 140 -4.33 -2.16 2.28
N ALA A 141 -3.17 -1.50 2.22
CA ALA A 141 -1.90 -2.10 2.65
C ALA A 141 -1.92 -2.63 4.09
N GLY A 142 -2.25 -1.78 5.06
CA GLY A 142 -2.28 -2.17 6.47
C GLY A 142 -3.39 -3.18 6.78
N PRO A 143 -4.63 -2.99 6.28
CA PRO A 143 -5.69 -3.97 6.50
C PRO A 143 -5.38 -5.35 5.89
N LEU A 144 -4.68 -5.41 4.75
CA LEU A 144 -4.18 -6.67 4.20
C LEU A 144 -3.12 -7.30 5.10
N ALA A 145 -2.20 -6.52 5.66
CA ALA A 145 -1.21 -7.04 6.60
C ALA A 145 -1.88 -7.68 7.83
N GLY A 146 -2.86 -6.99 8.42
CA GLY A 146 -3.65 -7.54 9.52
C GLY A 146 -4.44 -8.79 9.12
N HIS A 147 -5.03 -8.82 7.92
CA HIS A 147 -5.72 -10.00 7.40
C HIS A 147 -4.81 -11.23 7.35
N LEU A 148 -3.62 -11.07 6.77
CA LEU A 148 -2.64 -12.17 6.63
C LEU A 148 -2.12 -12.65 7.98
N LEU A 149 -1.90 -11.76 8.96
CA LEU A 149 -1.56 -12.16 10.32
C LEU A 149 -2.70 -12.94 10.99
N GLY A 150 -3.95 -12.54 10.75
CA GLY A 150 -5.14 -13.26 11.21
C GLY A 150 -5.25 -14.67 10.62
N LEU A 151 -4.99 -14.83 9.32
CA LEU A 151 -4.89 -16.15 8.68
C LEU A 151 -3.74 -16.98 9.28
N GLY A 152 -2.66 -16.32 9.73
CA GLY A 152 -1.55 -16.92 10.47
C GLY A 152 -1.88 -17.27 11.94
N GLY A 153 -3.11 -17.04 12.39
CA GLY A 153 -3.59 -17.42 13.73
C GLY A 153 -3.57 -16.29 14.77
N ALA A 154 -3.25 -15.06 14.39
CA ALA A 154 -3.33 -13.92 15.29
C ALA A 154 -4.79 -13.52 15.57
N GLN A 155 -5.04 -13.00 16.77
CA GLN A 155 -6.28 -12.30 17.11
C GLN A 155 -6.13 -10.85 16.69
N VAL A 156 -6.96 -10.40 15.75
CA VAL A 156 -6.82 -9.07 15.13
C VAL A 156 -8.03 -8.21 15.49
N SER A 157 -7.78 -7.09 16.16
CA SER A 157 -8.77 -6.04 16.40
C SER A 157 -8.51 -4.86 15.46
N LYS A 158 -9.47 -4.57 14.58
CA LYS A 158 -9.50 -3.33 13.82
C LYS A 158 -10.09 -2.24 14.70
N VAL A 159 -9.31 -1.21 14.97
CA VAL A 159 -9.73 -0.09 15.82
C VAL A 159 -9.98 1.14 14.97
N GLU A 160 -11.19 1.69 15.08
CA GLU A 160 -11.60 2.86 14.31
C GLU A 160 -12.20 3.94 15.19
N SER A 161 -12.08 5.19 14.75
CA SER A 161 -12.84 6.30 15.31
C SER A 161 -14.25 6.33 14.71
N PRO A 162 -15.32 6.38 15.51
CA PRO A 162 -16.70 6.49 15.00
C PRO A 162 -16.94 7.68 14.06
N VAL A 163 -16.20 8.77 14.26
CA VAL A 163 -16.33 10.01 13.47
C VAL A 163 -15.43 10.01 12.23
N ARG A 164 -14.51 9.05 12.12
CA ARG A 164 -13.60 8.91 10.98
C ARG A 164 -13.34 7.43 10.70
N PRO A 165 -14.36 6.67 10.28
CA PRO A 165 -14.19 5.28 9.90
C PRO A 165 -13.30 5.15 8.66
N ASP A 166 -12.81 3.94 8.42
CA ASP A 166 -12.15 3.54 7.19
C ASP A 166 -13.05 3.83 5.98
N SER A 167 -12.56 4.62 5.03
CA SER A 167 -13.33 5.03 3.86
C SER A 167 -13.72 3.87 2.95
N LEU A 168 -13.05 2.71 3.04
CA LEU A 168 -13.49 1.52 2.30
C LEU A 168 -14.87 1.01 2.76
N ARG A 169 -15.31 1.30 4.00
CA ARG A 169 -16.64 0.88 4.48
C ARG A 169 -17.77 1.35 3.56
N THR A 170 -17.61 2.51 2.93
CA THR A 170 -18.58 3.11 2.00
C THR A 170 -18.06 3.14 0.56
N GLY A 171 -16.75 3.34 0.36
CA GLY A 171 -16.14 3.46 -0.97
C GLY A 171 -15.91 2.13 -1.68
N ASP A 172 -15.63 1.05 -0.95
CA ASP A 172 -15.50 -0.31 -1.50
C ASP A 172 -15.84 -1.34 -0.40
N PRO A 173 -17.13 -1.54 -0.09
CA PRO A 173 -17.55 -2.42 1.00
C PRO A 173 -17.14 -3.88 0.79
N ALA A 174 -17.01 -4.32 -0.46
CA ALA A 174 -16.58 -5.67 -0.81
C ALA A 174 -15.11 -5.89 -0.43
N LEU A 175 -14.22 -4.96 -0.79
CA LEU A 175 -12.82 -5.01 -0.36
C LEU A 175 -12.71 -4.85 1.16
N PHE A 176 -13.49 -3.95 1.77
CA PHE A 176 -13.51 -3.82 3.23
C PHE A 176 -13.85 -5.15 3.91
N ALA A 177 -14.90 -5.84 3.46
CA ALA A 177 -15.30 -7.13 4.00
C ALA A 177 -14.22 -8.20 3.77
N ALA A 178 -13.58 -8.22 2.60
CA ALA A 178 -12.49 -9.16 2.30
C ALA A 178 -11.28 -8.98 3.22
N LEU A 179 -10.89 -7.74 3.52
CA LEU A 179 -9.72 -7.43 4.35
C LEU A 179 -10.02 -7.49 5.85
N ASN A 180 -11.21 -7.03 6.27
CA ASN A 180 -11.52 -6.76 7.67
C ASN A 180 -12.63 -7.63 8.26
N GLY A 181 -13.39 -8.38 7.45
CA GLY A 181 -14.59 -9.10 7.91
C GLY A 181 -14.33 -10.19 8.95
N ALA A 182 -13.10 -10.71 9.04
CA ALA A 182 -12.69 -11.68 10.04
C ALA A 182 -12.08 -11.06 11.31
N LYS A 183 -11.85 -9.75 11.32
CA LYS A 183 -11.25 -9.02 12.46
C LYS A 183 -12.33 -8.62 13.45
N GLU A 184 -12.00 -8.64 14.73
CA GLU A 184 -12.81 -7.96 15.75
C GLU A 184 -12.89 -6.47 15.39
N GLN A 185 -14.07 -5.87 15.51
CA GLN A 185 -14.30 -4.47 15.17
C GLN A 185 -14.47 -3.68 16.46
N THR A 186 -13.53 -2.79 16.76
CA THR A 186 -13.52 -2.00 17.99
C THR A 186 -13.63 -0.52 17.64
N ALA A 187 -14.69 0.14 18.11
CA ALA A 187 -14.90 1.56 17.89
C ALA A 187 -14.49 2.35 19.13
N ILE A 188 -13.55 3.29 19.00
CA ILE A 188 -13.05 4.13 20.11
C ILE A 188 -13.17 5.61 19.75
N ALA A 189 -13.80 6.40 20.61
CA ALA A 189 -13.93 7.85 20.43
C ALA A 189 -12.61 8.58 20.71
N LEU A 190 -11.70 8.63 19.72
CA LEU A 190 -10.35 9.18 19.87
C LEU A 190 -10.28 10.71 20.12
N THR A 191 -11.38 11.42 19.90
CA THR A 191 -11.51 12.84 20.24
C THR A 191 -11.57 13.08 21.76
N ARG A 192 -11.95 12.05 22.54
CA ARG A 192 -12.05 12.11 24.00
C ARG A 192 -10.79 11.59 24.69
N ALA A 193 -10.47 12.16 25.86
CA ALA A 193 -9.28 11.77 26.61
C ALA A 193 -9.36 10.30 27.06
N GLU A 194 -10.54 9.85 27.46
CA GLU A 194 -10.85 8.48 27.86
C GLU A 194 -10.66 7.52 26.68
N GLY A 195 -11.06 7.92 25.48
CA GLY A 195 -10.85 7.13 24.26
C GLY A 195 -9.37 6.99 23.91
N ARG A 196 -8.58 8.05 24.04
CA ARG A 196 -7.12 7.98 23.85
C ARG A 196 -6.46 7.09 24.90
N ALA A 197 -6.89 7.16 26.16
CA ALA A 197 -6.40 6.30 27.23
C ALA A 197 -6.74 4.81 26.96
N ALA A 198 -7.95 4.51 26.52
CA ALA A 198 -8.37 3.15 26.16
C ALA A 198 -7.56 2.57 24.99
N LEU A 199 -7.30 3.38 23.95
CA LEU A 199 -6.45 2.97 22.84
C LEU A 199 -5.01 2.71 23.29
N LEU A 200 -4.45 3.57 24.15
CA LEU A 200 -3.09 3.39 24.68
C LEU A 200 -2.99 2.08 25.48
N GLU A 201 -4.01 1.73 26.25
CA GLU A 201 -4.06 0.50 27.03
C GLU A 201 -4.12 -0.74 26.14
N LEU A 202 -4.95 -0.71 25.10
CA LEU A 202 -5.03 -1.77 24.08
C LEU A 202 -3.67 -1.98 23.41
N VAL A 203 -3.00 -0.89 23.03
CA VAL A 203 -1.68 -0.91 22.40
C VAL A 203 -0.60 -1.50 23.32
N ARG A 204 -0.64 -1.22 24.63
CA ARG A 204 0.30 -1.82 25.61
C ARG A 204 0.17 -3.33 25.74
N HIS A 205 -1.01 -3.87 25.43
CA HIS A 205 -1.30 -5.30 25.49
C HIS A 205 -1.11 -6.01 24.14
N ALA A 206 -0.85 -5.25 23.07
CA ALA A 206 -0.63 -5.79 21.74
C ALA A 206 0.75 -6.45 21.59
N ASP A 207 0.81 -7.47 20.73
CA ASP A 207 2.08 -8.02 20.24
C ASP A 207 2.50 -7.32 18.94
N VAL A 208 1.53 -6.90 18.11
CA VAL A 208 1.73 -6.08 16.92
C VAL A 208 0.75 -4.92 16.90
N VAL A 209 1.25 -3.73 16.55
CA VAL A 209 0.42 -2.61 16.13
C VAL A 209 0.69 -2.32 14.66
N ILE A 210 -0.37 -2.21 13.85
CA ILE A 210 -0.28 -1.80 12.45
C ILE A 210 -0.92 -0.43 12.31
N GLU A 211 -0.19 0.51 11.73
CA GLU A 211 -0.71 1.83 11.42
C GLU A 211 -0.21 2.30 10.05
N ALA A 212 -1.03 3.14 9.43
CA ALA A 212 -0.72 3.81 8.17
C ALA A 212 -1.02 5.32 8.27
N ALA A 213 -0.91 5.87 9.47
CA ALA A 213 -1.19 7.26 9.76
C ALA A 213 0.08 8.10 9.57
N ARG A 214 -0.09 9.40 9.29
CA ARG A 214 1.05 10.31 9.29
C ARG A 214 1.61 10.39 10.72
N PRO A 215 2.95 10.41 10.92
CA PRO A 215 3.53 10.44 12.27
C PRO A 215 2.95 11.52 13.19
N ARG A 216 2.70 12.72 12.64
CA ARG A 216 2.08 13.84 13.36
C ARG A 216 0.67 13.52 13.89
N ALA A 217 -0.13 12.74 13.15
CA ALA A 217 -1.50 12.42 13.53
C ALA A 217 -1.53 11.50 14.77
N LEU A 218 -0.62 10.52 14.85
CA LEU A 218 -0.50 9.65 16.04
C LEU A 218 -0.01 10.43 17.26
N LEU A 219 0.97 11.30 17.09
CA LEU A 219 1.46 12.16 18.18
C LEU A 219 0.37 13.09 18.72
N GLN A 220 -0.49 13.63 17.86
CA GLN A 220 -1.67 14.42 18.28
C GLN A 220 -2.69 13.61 19.07
N LEU A 221 -2.70 12.28 18.91
CA LEU A 221 -3.50 11.35 19.70
C LEU A 221 -2.78 10.87 20.96
N GLY A 222 -1.59 11.40 21.28
CA GLY A 222 -0.78 11.00 22.42
C GLY A 222 -0.07 9.65 22.23
N ILE A 223 0.04 9.17 20.99
CA ILE A 223 0.65 7.89 20.65
C ILE A 223 2.04 8.15 20.07
N ASP A 224 3.05 7.93 20.89
CA ASP A 224 4.44 7.90 20.47
C ASP A 224 4.88 6.44 20.26
N ALA A 225 4.92 6.03 18.99
CA ALA A 225 5.32 4.68 18.58
C ALA A 225 6.73 4.31 19.06
N ASP A 226 7.67 5.27 19.04
CA ASP A 226 9.05 5.01 19.46
C ASP A 226 9.13 4.83 20.97
N ALA A 227 8.39 5.66 21.73
CA ALA A 227 8.29 5.48 23.18
C ALA A 227 7.67 4.12 23.54
N LEU A 228 6.59 3.75 22.87
CA LEU A 228 5.89 2.48 23.12
C LEU A 228 6.77 1.26 22.82
N VAL A 229 7.50 1.24 21.71
CA VAL A 229 8.44 0.16 21.39
C VAL A 229 9.58 0.07 22.40
N ARG A 230 10.02 1.18 23.01
CA ARG A 230 11.00 1.15 24.11
C ARG A 230 10.43 0.58 25.39
N THR A 231 9.21 0.97 25.75
CA THR A 231 8.62 0.68 27.07
C THR A 231 7.83 -0.61 27.14
N VAL A 232 7.39 -1.16 26.00
CA VAL A 232 6.60 -2.41 25.93
C VAL A 232 7.47 -3.52 25.36
N PRO A 233 7.99 -4.45 26.20
CA PRO A 233 8.87 -5.51 25.74
C PRO A 233 8.20 -6.42 24.70
N GLY A 234 8.92 -6.67 23.60
CA GLY A 234 8.44 -7.51 22.49
C GLY A 234 7.46 -6.84 21.51
N LEU A 235 7.07 -5.57 21.72
CA LEU A 235 6.10 -4.89 20.84
C LEU A 235 6.67 -4.68 19.43
N VAL A 236 5.97 -5.19 18.43
CA VAL A 236 6.25 -4.92 17.01
C VAL A 236 5.33 -3.81 16.51
N TRP A 237 5.91 -2.68 16.12
CA TRP A 237 5.17 -1.56 15.54
C TRP A 237 5.43 -1.48 14.05
N VAL A 238 4.37 -1.65 13.25
CA VAL A 238 4.43 -1.59 11.78
C VAL A 238 3.85 -0.25 11.33
N THR A 239 4.69 0.57 10.70
CA THR A 239 4.32 1.85 10.09
C THR A 239 4.34 1.72 8.57
N ILE A 240 3.21 1.97 7.90
CA ILE A 240 3.11 1.94 6.42
C ILE A 240 2.85 3.35 5.90
N THR A 241 3.67 3.83 4.97
CA THR A 241 3.53 5.16 4.35
C THR A 241 3.83 5.11 2.86
N GLY A 242 3.42 6.13 2.09
CA GLY A 242 3.72 6.22 0.66
C GLY A 242 5.23 6.29 0.36
N HIS A 243 5.95 7.12 1.11
CA HIS A 243 7.33 7.52 0.81
C HIS A 243 8.31 7.39 1.98
N GLY A 244 7.89 6.76 3.08
CA GLY A 244 8.67 6.61 4.32
C GLY A 244 8.34 7.68 5.37
N VAL A 245 9.13 7.71 6.45
CA VAL A 245 8.89 8.61 7.61
C VAL A 245 10.06 9.56 7.89
N THR A 246 11.14 9.47 7.12
CA THR A 246 12.37 10.24 7.32
C THR A 246 12.42 11.44 6.38
N GLY A 247 12.95 12.57 6.87
CA GLY A 247 13.06 13.80 6.08
C GLY A 247 11.70 14.33 5.61
N GLU A 248 11.70 15.10 4.52
CA GLU A 248 10.48 15.68 3.96
C GLU A 248 9.45 14.63 3.52
N ALA A 249 9.93 13.44 3.12
CA ALA A 249 9.08 12.35 2.66
C ALA A 249 8.08 11.86 3.71
N GLY A 250 8.40 12.02 5.01
CA GLY A 250 7.48 11.72 6.11
C GLY A 250 6.23 12.61 6.16
N HIS A 251 6.19 13.69 5.38
CA HIS A 251 5.05 14.60 5.28
C HIS A 251 4.27 14.45 3.98
N TRP A 252 4.79 13.72 2.99
CA TRP A 252 4.14 13.55 1.70
C TRP A 252 2.92 12.64 1.82
N VAL A 253 1.86 13.02 1.10
CA VAL A 253 0.68 12.18 0.95
C VAL A 253 0.97 11.18 -0.16
N GLY A 254 0.56 9.92 0.01
CA GLY A 254 0.65 8.96 -1.07
C GLY A 254 -0.35 7.81 -0.92
N PHE A 255 -0.74 7.26 -2.06
CA PHE A 255 -1.61 6.09 -2.18
C PHE A 255 -0.93 5.06 -3.09
N GLY A 256 -1.49 3.86 -3.21
CA GLY A 256 -0.83 2.78 -3.94
C GLY A 256 -0.54 3.06 -5.43
N ASP A 257 -1.35 3.90 -6.09
CA ASP A 257 -1.16 4.26 -7.49
C ASP A 257 0.07 5.17 -7.70
N ASP A 258 0.11 6.33 -7.04
CA ASP A 258 1.21 7.30 -7.14
C ASP A 258 2.49 6.77 -6.49
N ALA A 259 2.40 6.02 -5.39
CA ALA A 259 3.55 5.35 -4.81
C ALA A 259 4.12 4.25 -5.75
N GLY A 260 3.26 3.57 -6.51
CA GLY A 260 3.68 2.61 -7.55
C GLY A 260 4.44 3.29 -8.69
N VAL A 261 4.01 4.49 -9.07
CA VAL A 261 4.69 5.34 -10.05
C VAL A 261 6.05 5.79 -9.52
N ALA A 262 6.10 6.33 -8.29
CA ALA A 262 7.36 6.72 -7.63
C ALA A 262 8.31 5.53 -7.41
N GLY A 263 7.77 4.30 -7.35
CA GLY A 263 8.55 3.05 -7.31
C GLY A 263 9.12 2.64 -8.68
N GLY A 264 8.83 3.37 -9.75
CA GLY A 264 9.41 3.18 -11.08
C GLY A 264 8.65 2.25 -12.02
N LEU A 265 7.45 1.79 -11.66
CA LEU A 265 6.69 0.84 -12.50
C LEU A 265 6.26 1.45 -13.84
N SER A 266 5.70 2.66 -13.83
CA SER A 266 5.29 3.33 -15.08
C SER A 266 6.50 3.69 -15.94
N ALA A 267 7.63 4.04 -15.34
CA ALA A 267 8.88 4.24 -16.09
C ALA A 267 9.38 2.94 -16.72
N ALA A 268 9.29 1.81 -16.00
CA ALA A 268 9.66 0.50 -16.55
C ALA A 268 8.77 0.11 -17.74
N LEU A 269 7.46 0.33 -17.63
CA LEU A 269 6.52 0.11 -18.73
C LEU A 269 6.86 0.99 -19.95
N TYR A 270 7.11 2.28 -19.70
CA TYR A 270 7.43 3.24 -20.77
C TYR A 270 8.73 2.90 -21.49
N ARG A 271 9.80 2.56 -20.75
CA ARG A 271 11.10 2.16 -21.34
C ARG A 271 11.00 0.89 -22.17
N GLU A 272 10.16 -0.06 -21.77
CA GLU A 272 10.00 -1.33 -22.48
C GLU A 272 9.08 -1.20 -23.71
N THR A 273 8.05 -0.35 -23.65
CA THR A 273 6.95 -0.37 -24.64
C THR A 273 6.74 0.93 -25.40
N GLY A 274 7.36 2.04 -24.99
CA GLY A 274 7.09 3.39 -25.48
C GLY A 274 5.72 3.95 -25.06
N ARG A 275 4.92 3.20 -24.28
CA ARG A 275 3.59 3.59 -23.82
C ARG A 275 3.61 3.81 -22.31
N ILE A 276 3.09 4.96 -21.87
CA ILE A 276 2.97 5.28 -20.45
C ILE A 276 1.61 4.79 -19.93
N GLY A 277 1.62 4.16 -18.75
CA GLY A 277 0.42 3.63 -18.12
C GLY A 277 0.68 3.15 -16.70
N PHE A 278 -0.39 2.91 -15.95
CA PHE A 278 -0.30 2.28 -14.64
C PHE A 278 -0.07 0.76 -14.78
N VAL A 279 0.70 0.18 -13.85
CA VAL A 279 0.98 -1.26 -13.81
C VAL A 279 0.37 -1.86 -12.55
N GLY A 280 -0.59 -2.77 -12.73
CA GLY A 280 -1.42 -3.31 -11.65
C GLY A 280 -2.52 -2.35 -11.19
N ASP A 281 -3.25 -2.76 -10.15
CA ASP A 281 -4.29 -1.97 -9.47
C ASP A 281 -3.77 -1.51 -8.12
N ALA A 282 -3.42 -0.21 -7.99
CA ALA A 282 -2.76 0.38 -6.82
C ALA A 282 -1.69 -0.55 -6.20
N ILE A 283 -0.88 -1.18 -7.05
CA ILE A 283 -0.09 -2.38 -6.73
C ILE A 283 0.84 -2.20 -5.51
N ALA A 284 1.24 -0.96 -5.21
CA ALA A 284 2.06 -0.66 -4.05
C ALA A 284 1.34 -0.98 -2.73
N ASP A 285 0.00 -0.86 -2.66
CA ASP A 285 -0.80 -1.20 -1.49
C ASP A 285 -0.68 -2.70 -1.12
N PRO A 286 -1.15 -3.65 -1.96
CA PRO A 286 -1.14 -5.05 -1.59
C PRO A 286 0.29 -5.61 -1.48
N LEU A 287 1.23 -5.13 -2.29
CA LEU A 287 2.63 -5.53 -2.18
C LEU A 287 3.25 -5.13 -0.83
N THR A 288 2.94 -3.92 -0.36
CA THR A 288 3.39 -3.44 0.95
C THR A 288 2.68 -4.15 2.08
N GLY A 289 1.39 -4.46 1.96
CA GLY A 289 0.65 -5.24 2.95
C GLY A 289 1.22 -6.65 3.15
N ILE A 290 1.54 -7.35 2.05
CA ILE A 290 2.20 -8.66 2.09
C ILE A 290 3.58 -8.55 2.75
N THR A 291 4.36 -7.55 2.36
CA THR A 291 5.69 -7.32 2.95
C THR A 291 5.56 -7.02 4.44
N ALA A 292 4.65 -6.16 4.84
CA ALA A 292 4.41 -5.79 6.24
C ALA A 292 4.04 -7.00 7.11
N ALA A 293 3.13 -7.86 6.64
CA ALA A 293 2.79 -9.10 7.36
C ALA A 293 4.02 -10.01 7.53
N ARG A 294 4.84 -10.17 6.48
CA ARG A 294 6.07 -10.96 6.54
C ARG A 294 7.07 -10.40 7.55
N GLU A 295 7.36 -9.09 7.49
CA GLU A 295 8.33 -8.47 8.39
C GLU A 295 7.84 -8.51 9.86
N ALA A 296 6.54 -8.33 10.09
CA ALA A 296 5.93 -8.44 11.41
C ALA A 296 6.02 -9.87 11.96
N ALA A 297 5.65 -10.88 11.17
CA ALA A 297 5.72 -12.28 11.58
C ALA A 297 7.16 -12.72 11.90
N GLN A 298 8.13 -12.30 11.08
CA GLN A 298 9.55 -12.56 11.33
C GLN A 298 10.04 -11.90 12.63
N GLN A 299 9.59 -10.67 12.90
CA GLN A 299 9.98 -9.96 14.12
C GLN A 299 9.35 -10.58 15.37
N LEU A 300 8.06 -10.95 15.30
CA LEU A 300 7.39 -11.72 16.35
C LEU A 300 8.13 -13.02 16.66
N ALA A 301 8.56 -13.76 15.64
CA ALA A 301 9.31 -15.01 15.81
C ALA A 301 10.66 -14.81 16.52
N LYS A 302 11.30 -13.64 16.37
CA LYS A 302 12.51 -13.27 17.13
C LYS A 302 12.22 -12.95 18.60
N GLY A 303 10.98 -12.55 18.92
CA GLY A 303 10.55 -12.18 20.27
C GLY A 303 11.13 -10.84 20.79
N THR A 304 11.66 -10.01 19.90
CA THR A 304 12.22 -8.69 20.23
C THR A 304 11.30 -7.59 19.70
N GLY A 305 11.13 -6.51 20.47
CA GLY A 305 10.35 -5.38 20.02
C GLY A 305 11.06 -4.67 18.86
N ALA A 306 10.32 -4.10 17.92
CA ALA A 306 10.90 -3.25 16.89
C ALA A 306 9.88 -2.32 16.25
N ARG A 307 10.35 -1.15 15.81
CA ARG A 307 9.60 -0.32 14.85
C ARG A 307 10.06 -0.63 13.44
N ILE A 308 9.14 -1.13 12.62
CA ILE A 308 9.33 -1.51 11.23
C ILE A 308 8.57 -0.51 10.37
N ILE A 309 9.29 0.26 9.57
CA ILE A 309 8.71 1.25 8.67
C ILE A 309 8.81 0.73 7.25
N LEU A 310 7.69 0.75 6.53
CA LEU A 310 7.61 0.42 5.12
C LEU A 310 7.24 1.66 4.31
N SER A 311 7.98 1.90 3.22
CA SER A 311 7.62 2.87 2.20
C SER A 311 7.04 2.13 0.99
N MET A 312 5.82 2.48 0.58
CA MET A 312 5.16 1.82 -0.54
C MET A 312 5.98 1.94 -1.84
N SER A 313 6.49 3.15 -2.12
CA SER A 313 7.37 3.41 -3.26
C SER A 313 8.69 2.62 -3.19
N GLY A 314 9.33 2.54 -2.03
CA GLY A 314 10.54 1.74 -1.85
C GLY A 314 10.29 0.24 -1.97
N VAL A 315 9.16 -0.26 -1.46
CA VAL A 315 8.75 -1.67 -1.62
C VAL A 315 8.55 -2.03 -3.08
N VAL A 316 7.87 -1.18 -3.85
CA VAL A 316 7.70 -1.36 -5.30
C VAL A 316 9.04 -1.34 -6.02
N ALA A 317 9.89 -0.36 -5.74
CA ALA A 317 11.21 -0.26 -6.38
C ALA A 317 12.08 -1.49 -6.10
N ARG A 318 12.06 -2.00 -4.85
CA ARG A 318 12.76 -3.24 -4.50
C ARG A 318 12.20 -4.43 -5.28
N ALA A 319 10.88 -4.62 -5.31
CA ALA A 319 10.27 -5.75 -6.02
C ALA A 319 10.53 -5.70 -7.53
N LEU A 320 10.52 -4.50 -8.12
CA LEU A 320 10.88 -4.29 -9.52
C LEU A 320 12.34 -4.63 -9.79
N ALA A 321 13.26 -4.21 -8.90
CA ALA A 321 14.68 -4.52 -9.00
C ALA A 321 14.94 -6.03 -8.86
N GLU A 322 14.32 -6.69 -7.88
CA GLU A 322 14.41 -8.13 -7.66
C GLU A 322 13.86 -8.91 -8.86
N SER A 323 12.70 -8.50 -9.41
CA SER A 323 12.12 -9.14 -10.60
C SER A 323 13.02 -8.98 -11.82
N ARG A 324 13.60 -7.79 -12.01
CA ARG A 324 14.55 -7.52 -13.11
C ARG A 324 15.83 -8.34 -12.96
N ALA A 325 16.36 -8.49 -11.75
CA ALA A 325 17.57 -9.26 -11.50
C ALA A 325 17.32 -10.77 -11.69
N ALA A 326 16.14 -11.27 -11.32
CA ALA A 326 15.79 -12.68 -11.41
C ALA A 326 15.49 -13.14 -12.85
N ASP A 327 14.71 -12.36 -13.60
CA ASP A 327 14.30 -12.71 -14.98
C ASP A 327 14.06 -11.44 -15.82
N PRO A 328 15.13 -10.80 -16.35
CA PRO A 328 15.00 -9.57 -17.13
C PRO A 328 14.10 -9.73 -18.36
N ALA A 329 14.25 -10.84 -19.09
CA ALA A 329 13.50 -11.11 -20.31
C ALA A 329 12.02 -11.38 -20.01
N GLY A 330 11.73 -12.10 -18.92
CA GLY A 330 10.36 -12.32 -18.48
C GLY A 330 9.67 -11.06 -17.97
N LEU A 331 10.37 -10.19 -17.24
CA LEU A 331 9.82 -8.90 -16.85
C LEU A 331 9.49 -8.04 -18.09
N ALA A 332 10.39 -7.98 -19.06
CA ALA A 332 10.18 -7.28 -20.33
C ALA A 332 8.94 -7.83 -21.08
N ALA A 333 8.82 -9.16 -21.18
CA ALA A 333 7.65 -9.80 -21.78
C ALA A 333 6.35 -9.46 -21.03
N ASP A 334 6.37 -9.52 -19.69
CA ASP A 334 5.18 -9.24 -18.87
C ASP A 334 4.72 -7.78 -19.00
N LEU A 335 5.66 -6.83 -19.12
CA LEU A 335 5.35 -5.42 -19.37
C LEU A 335 4.77 -5.18 -20.77
N ARG A 336 5.32 -5.84 -21.81
CA ARG A 336 4.76 -5.79 -23.17
C ARG A 336 3.35 -6.38 -23.22
N ASP A 337 3.15 -7.54 -22.60
CA ASP A 337 1.84 -8.19 -22.51
C ASP A 337 0.84 -7.33 -21.73
N TRP A 338 1.28 -6.69 -20.64
CA TRP A 338 0.45 -5.76 -19.89
C TRP A 338 0.02 -4.56 -20.74
N ALA A 339 0.94 -3.88 -21.42
CA ALA A 339 0.62 -2.75 -22.29
C ALA A 339 -0.31 -3.12 -23.46
N ALA A 340 -0.13 -4.31 -24.04
CA ALA A 340 -0.98 -4.80 -25.12
C ALA A 340 -2.42 -5.09 -24.68
N ARG A 341 -2.63 -5.29 -23.37
CA ARG A 341 -3.91 -5.65 -22.75
C ARG A 341 -4.70 -4.48 -22.19
N GLU A 342 -4.28 -3.24 -22.42
CA GLU A 342 -5.01 -2.05 -21.98
C GLU A 342 -6.51 -2.14 -22.31
N GLY A 343 -7.36 -1.86 -21.32
CA GLY A 343 -8.82 -1.96 -21.45
C GLY A 343 -9.40 -3.37 -21.32
N THR A 344 -8.59 -4.44 -21.27
CA THR A 344 -9.06 -5.80 -20.96
C THR A 344 -9.16 -6.02 -19.44
N PRO A 345 -9.99 -6.97 -18.94
CA PRO A 345 -10.05 -7.26 -17.50
C PRO A 345 -8.68 -7.61 -16.90
N ILE A 346 -8.43 -7.14 -15.67
CA ILE A 346 -7.27 -7.58 -14.88
C ILE A 346 -7.53 -9.01 -14.41
N VAL A 347 -7.00 -9.97 -15.16
CA VAL A 347 -7.04 -11.39 -14.80
C VAL A 347 -5.94 -11.68 -13.77
N PRO A 348 -6.23 -12.39 -12.65
CA PRO A 348 -5.20 -12.82 -11.71
C PRO A 348 -4.11 -13.61 -12.44
N ILE A 349 -2.85 -13.20 -12.26
CA ILE A 349 -1.72 -13.89 -12.89
C ILE A 349 -1.57 -15.26 -12.21
N ALA A 350 -2.02 -16.33 -12.87
CA ALA A 350 -1.77 -17.69 -12.43
C ALA A 350 -0.30 -18.05 -12.69
N ARG A 351 0.64 -17.53 -11.88
CA ARG A 351 1.95 -18.17 -11.75
C ARG A 351 1.75 -19.34 -10.79
N SER A 352 1.67 -20.56 -11.32
CA SER A 352 1.81 -21.74 -10.47
C SER A 352 3.23 -21.71 -9.90
N ILE A 353 3.34 -21.53 -8.59
CA ILE A 353 4.58 -21.79 -7.87
C ILE A 353 4.62 -23.31 -7.73
N ASN A 354 5.72 -23.96 -8.09
CA ASN A 354 5.86 -25.38 -7.81
C ASN A 354 6.01 -25.53 -6.28
N PRO A 355 5.04 -26.17 -5.59
CA PRO A 355 5.04 -26.23 -4.13
C PRO A 355 6.21 -27.03 -3.55
N GLN A 356 6.92 -27.84 -4.37
CA GLN A 356 8.08 -28.61 -3.94
C GLN A 356 9.41 -27.86 -4.07
N SER A 357 9.55 -26.93 -5.03
CA SER A 357 10.81 -26.24 -5.29
C SER A 357 10.82 -24.77 -4.89
N GLY A 358 9.65 -24.17 -4.62
CA GLY A 358 9.52 -22.73 -4.37
C GLY A 358 9.86 -21.86 -5.57
N GLN A 359 10.15 -22.46 -6.74
CA GLN A 359 10.47 -21.76 -7.97
C GLN A 359 9.21 -21.52 -8.82
N PRO A 360 9.19 -20.46 -9.66
CA PRO A 360 8.14 -20.28 -10.65
C PRO A 360 8.07 -21.49 -11.57
N ALA A 361 6.87 -22.03 -11.82
CA ALA A 361 6.73 -23.03 -12.87
C ALA A 361 7.11 -22.41 -14.24
N PRO A 362 7.67 -23.20 -15.17
CA PRO A 362 7.99 -22.71 -16.51
C PRO A 362 6.74 -22.14 -17.20
N ARG A 363 6.91 -21.05 -17.95
CA ARG A 363 5.81 -20.37 -18.67
C ARG A 363 5.07 -21.37 -19.57
N ARG A 364 3.73 -21.32 -19.57
CA ARG A 364 2.94 -21.92 -20.65
C ARG A 364 3.25 -21.17 -21.95
N ALA A 365 3.46 -21.90 -23.04
CA ALA A 365 3.65 -21.31 -24.36
C ALA A 365 2.43 -20.44 -24.74
N PRO A 366 2.62 -19.32 -25.46
CA PRO A 366 1.52 -18.49 -25.94
C PRO A 366 0.55 -19.33 -26.79
N GLY A 367 -0.76 -19.28 -26.49
CA GLY A 367 -1.81 -19.88 -27.33
C GLY A 367 -2.56 -21.10 -26.77
N VAL A 368 -2.28 -21.55 -25.55
CA VAL A 368 -3.05 -22.66 -24.93
C VAL A 368 -4.22 -22.10 -24.11
N PRO A 369 -5.50 -22.33 -24.50
CA PRO A 369 -6.65 -21.84 -23.74
C PRO A 369 -6.70 -22.44 -22.32
N VAL A 370 -7.20 -21.63 -21.39
CA VAL A 370 -7.51 -22.06 -20.02
C VAL A 370 -8.68 -23.06 -20.09
N PRO A 371 -8.56 -24.29 -19.56
CA PRO A 371 -9.73 -25.17 -19.49
C PRO A 371 -10.77 -24.51 -18.58
N ALA A 372 -12.00 -24.40 -19.07
CA ALA A 372 -13.11 -23.93 -18.28
C ALA A 372 -13.24 -24.82 -17.04
N VAL A 373 -13.15 -24.19 -15.86
CA VAL A 373 -13.42 -24.85 -14.59
C VAL A 373 -14.91 -25.16 -14.58
N ARG A 374 -15.26 -26.45 -14.56
CA ARG A 374 -16.63 -26.94 -14.35
C ARG A 374 -17.00 -26.88 -12.87
#